data_AF-A0A948X0V7-F1
#
_entry.id   AF-A0A948X0V7-F1
#
_cell.length_a   1.000
_cell.length_b   1.000
_cell.length_c   1.000
_cell.angle_alpha   90.00
_cell.angle_beta   90.00
_cell.angle_gamma   90.00
#
_symmetry.space_group_name_H-M   'P 1'
#
loop_
_entity.id
_entity.type
_entity.pdbx_description
1 polymer ?
#
loop_
_entity_poly.entity_id
_entity_poly.type
_entity_poly.pdbx_seq_one_letter_code
_entity_poly.pdbx_strand_id
1 'polypeptide(L)'
;MKISKKLWRIFGPLIIAVLLVVVVLFAPIKGHVMHDTLQRAANSLSVNVLKGEMIKDQAMSQNYVPFIGSSELSRMDPFHPSVLAQKYHRNYRPFLLGSAGTLSLTHYFSVQGMGKILNHRKAVVIVSPQWFVKKGVDPNMFQYYYSSLQTTTFLENAKNTQMDRYAAQRLLSLPSGKSDKIIAAALQRVADGKPLSAFQAFYVRYFKGLILKHEDVLFSRLFIKNNQPLLNKQAAKLPTKYNYAQLYQDALRMGAAQTQNNPFRLKDSFYTNRVKKVVKKLKGSQVDFNYTKSPEFSDFELLLNQFAKEKTDVLFVIPPVNKRWMEYTGLKQSMLNNFDRKITYQLRSQGFNNIADLSQDGNQPYFMEDTIHLGWAGWLKVDQYVRPFLKDLHAGKTNYHINNYFYTKAWQQRNPVTVK
;
A
#
# COMPACT_ATOMS: atom_id res chain seq x y z
N MET A 1 30.57 46.51 31.75
CA MET A 1 29.34 45.71 31.48
C MET A 1 29.53 44.34 32.14
N LYS A 2 28.66 43.93 33.10
CA LYS A 2 28.81 42.66 33.85
C LYS A 2 28.95 41.48 32.87
N ILE A 3 29.89 40.56 33.12
CA ILE A 3 30.21 39.39 32.27
C ILE A 3 28.95 38.61 31.86
N SER A 4 27.96 38.52 32.75
CA SER A 4 26.65 37.92 32.49
C SER A 4 25.87 38.58 31.33
N LYS A 5 25.92 39.91 31.18
CA LYS A 5 25.27 40.63 30.07
C LYS A 5 25.97 40.38 28.74
N LYS A 6 27.28 40.12 28.74
CA LYS A 6 28.06 39.76 27.54
C LYS A 6 27.77 38.31 27.13
N LEU A 7 27.76 37.38 28.08
CA LEU A 7 27.41 35.98 27.86
C LEU A 7 25.96 35.82 27.36
N TRP A 8 25.00 36.57 27.91
CA TRP A 8 23.62 36.53 27.44
C TRP A 8 23.44 37.07 26.01
N ARG A 9 24.21 38.08 25.59
CA ARG A 9 24.15 38.56 24.19
C ARG A 9 24.71 37.55 23.19
N ILE A 10 25.62 36.68 23.61
CA ILE A 10 26.24 35.64 22.77
C ILE A 10 25.38 34.37 22.77
N PHE A 11 24.98 33.87 23.94
CA PHE A 11 24.29 32.59 24.09
C PHE A 11 22.77 32.71 24.26
N GLY A 12 22.25 33.86 24.69
CA GLY A 12 20.82 34.08 24.89
C GLY A 12 19.98 33.80 23.64
N PRO A 13 20.35 34.33 22.45
CA PRO A 13 19.64 33.99 21.22
C PRO A 13 19.67 32.50 20.89
N LEU A 14 20.79 31.81 21.13
CA LEU A 14 20.91 30.36 20.91
C LEU A 14 20.04 29.56 21.87
N ILE A 15 20.02 29.93 23.17
CA ILE A 15 19.19 29.29 24.19
C ILE A 15 17.71 29.49 23.85
N ILE A 16 17.31 30.70 23.46
CA ILE A 16 15.94 30.99 23.03
C ILE A 16 15.58 30.17 21.79
N ALA A 17 16.47 30.08 20.79
CA ALA A 17 16.23 29.27 19.60
C ALA A 17 16.04 27.79 19.94
N VAL A 18 16.88 27.21 20.82
CA VAL A 18 16.74 25.83 21.30
C VAL A 18 15.42 25.64 22.04
N LEU A 19 15.06 26.56 22.94
CA LEU A 19 13.78 26.52 23.67
C LEU A 19 12.59 26.58 22.71
N LEU A 20 12.63 27.44 21.69
CA LEU A 20 11.57 27.52 20.68
C LEU A 20 11.44 26.22 19.89
N VAL A 21 12.56 25.59 19.50
CA VAL A 21 12.53 24.28 18.82
C VAL A 21 11.93 23.22 19.73
N VAL A 22 12.32 23.16 21.00
CA VAL A 22 11.74 22.22 21.98
C VAL A 22 10.25 22.48 22.14
N VAL A 23 9.81 23.74 22.25
CA VAL A 23 8.39 24.08 22.33
C VAL A 23 7.65 23.62 21.07
N VAL A 24 8.17 23.86 19.88
CA VAL A 24 7.53 23.41 18.62
C VAL A 24 7.44 21.88 18.55
N LEU A 25 8.47 21.15 18.97
CA LEU A 25 8.51 19.69 18.93
C LEU A 25 7.65 19.01 20.00
N PHE A 26 7.30 19.69 21.09
CA PHE A 26 6.56 19.11 22.21
C PHE A 26 5.22 19.80 22.54
N ALA A 27 4.90 20.94 21.95
CA ALA A 27 3.63 21.62 22.14
C ALA A 27 2.46 20.78 21.60
N PRO A 28 1.31 20.71 22.30
CA PRO A 28 0.17 19.90 21.90
C PRO A 28 -0.58 20.54 20.71
N ILE A 29 0.01 20.49 19.51
CA ILE A 29 -0.56 21.04 18.29
C ILE A 29 -1.58 20.04 17.73
N LYS A 30 -2.87 20.41 17.73
CA LYS A 30 -3.89 19.67 16.99
C LYS A 30 -3.82 20.05 15.52
N GLY A 31 -3.38 19.13 14.66
CA GLY A 31 -3.37 19.33 13.22
C GLY A 31 -4.78 19.23 12.62
N HIS A 32 -5.19 20.21 11.82
CA HIS A 32 -6.36 20.13 10.96
C HIS A 32 -5.92 20.12 9.49
N VAL A 33 -6.42 19.17 8.72
CA VAL A 33 -6.13 19.04 7.29
C VAL A 33 -7.31 19.60 6.51
N MET A 34 -7.05 20.64 5.72
CA MET A 34 -8.05 21.25 4.85
C MET A 34 -8.58 20.25 3.81
N HIS A 35 -9.83 20.40 3.40
CA HIS A 35 -10.48 19.50 2.42
C HIS A 35 -9.68 19.37 1.10
N ASP A 36 -9.15 20.48 0.57
CA ASP A 36 -8.31 20.47 -0.63
C ASP A 36 -7.01 19.67 -0.43
N THR A 37 -6.41 19.74 0.77
CA THR A 37 -5.21 18.93 1.08
C THR A 37 -5.56 17.45 1.14
N LEU A 38 -6.71 17.07 1.70
CA LEU A 38 -7.19 15.68 1.71
C LEU A 38 -7.46 15.16 0.29
N GLN A 39 -8.11 15.97 -0.56
CA GLN A 39 -8.38 15.60 -1.95
C GLN A 39 -7.08 15.39 -2.76
N ARG A 40 -6.10 16.27 -2.58
CA ARG A 40 -4.77 16.12 -3.19
C ARG A 40 -4.08 14.86 -2.66
N ALA A 41 -4.05 14.68 -1.34
CA ALA A 41 -3.41 13.55 -0.68
C ALA A 41 -3.96 12.21 -1.17
N ALA A 42 -5.30 12.09 -1.26
CA ALA A 42 -6.00 10.87 -1.65
C ALA A 42 -5.55 10.29 -2.99
N ASN A 43 -5.11 11.13 -3.92
CA ASN A 43 -4.64 10.69 -5.24
C ASN A 43 -3.15 10.94 -5.45
N SER A 44 -2.41 11.39 -4.43
CA SER A 44 -1.02 11.83 -4.60
C SER A 44 -0.01 10.69 -4.73
N LEU A 45 -0.30 9.53 -4.13
CA LEU A 45 0.66 8.44 -3.90
C LEU A 45 1.91 8.94 -3.15
N SER A 46 1.76 9.97 -2.30
CA SER A 46 2.85 10.60 -1.58
C SER A 46 3.44 9.67 -0.52
N VAL A 47 4.77 9.58 -0.51
CA VAL A 47 5.53 8.83 0.51
C VAL A 47 5.30 9.42 1.90
N ASN A 48 5.21 10.75 2.00
CA ASN A 48 4.96 11.43 3.28
C ASN A 48 3.58 11.05 3.83
N VAL A 49 2.56 11.01 2.97
CA VAL A 49 1.20 10.58 3.36
C VAL A 49 1.18 9.10 3.75
N LEU A 50 1.90 8.25 3.01
CA LEU A 50 1.98 6.82 3.33
C LEU A 50 2.65 6.55 4.67
N LYS A 51 3.72 7.28 4.99
CA LYS A 51 4.50 7.19 6.24
C LYS A 51 3.87 7.89 7.44
N GLY A 52 3.07 8.92 7.18
CA GLY A 52 2.32 9.66 8.19
C GLY A 52 1.11 8.90 8.72
N GLU A 53 0.37 9.54 9.62
CA GLU A 53 -0.88 9.01 10.19
C GLU A 53 -2.00 10.05 10.07
N MET A 54 -1.73 11.31 10.40
CA MET A 54 -2.71 12.40 10.53
C MET A 54 -3.60 12.61 9.29
N ILE A 55 -3.01 12.66 8.09
CA ILE A 55 -3.78 12.85 6.84
C ILE A 55 -4.67 11.66 6.55
N LYS A 56 -4.17 10.43 6.76
CA LYS A 56 -4.95 9.21 6.53
C LYS A 56 -6.11 9.15 7.52
N ASP A 57 -5.86 9.50 8.77
CA ASP A 57 -6.90 9.51 9.80
C ASP A 57 -8.04 10.48 9.46
N GLN A 58 -7.71 11.70 9.06
CA GLN A 58 -8.73 12.70 8.68
C GLN A 58 -9.43 12.38 7.35
N ALA A 59 -8.78 11.64 6.45
CA ALA A 59 -9.42 11.15 5.25
C ALA A 59 -10.47 10.07 5.58
N MET A 60 -10.10 9.09 6.41
CA MET A 60 -10.96 7.95 6.74
C MET A 60 -12.16 8.32 7.62
N SER A 61 -12.14 9.47 8.27
CA SER A 61 -13.34 10.03 8.94
C SER A 61 -14.37 10.62 7.95
N GLN A 62 -14.04 10.69 6.66
CA GLN A 62 -14.93 11.09 5.58
C GLN A 62 -15.22 9.88 4.66
N ASN A 63 -15.82 10.10 3.49
CA ASN A 63 -16.17 9.03 2.54
C ASN A 63 -14.97 8.55 1.69
N TYR A 64 -13.75 8.56 2.25
CA TYR A 64 -12.59 7.98 1.60
C TYR A 64 -12.48 6.49 1.92
N VAL A 65 -12.11 5.70 0.92
CA VAL A 65 -11.89 4.25 1.03
C VAL A 65 -10.44 3.97 0.67
N PRO A 66 -9.66 3.24 1.50
CA PRO A 66 -8.29 2.92 1.18
C PRO A 66 -8.23 1.93 0.00
N PHE A 67 -7.47 2.32 -1.02
CA PHE A 67 -7.08 1.46 -2.14
C PHE A 67 -5.60 1.16 -1.98
N ILE A 68 -5.30 -0.04 -1.52
CA ILE A 68 -3.97 -0.49 -1.13
C ILE A 68 -3.37 -1.28 -2.28
N GLY A 69 -2.13 -0.95 -2.63
CA GLY A 69 -1.45 -1.55 -3.78
C GLY A 69 -0.04 -0.99 -3.91
N SER A 70 0.53 -1.10 -5.11
CA SER A 70 1.86 -0.61 -5.45
C SER A 70 1.85 0.38 -6.63
N SER A 71 2.68 0.18 -7.64
CA SER A 71 2.79 1.08 -8.80
C SER A 71 1.59 1.08 -9.73
N GLU A 72 0.72 0.07 -9.69
CA GLU A 72 -0.52 0.00 -10.47
C GLU A 72 -1.43 1.19 -10.19
N LEU A 73 -1.48 1.68 -8.94
CA LEU A 73 -2.32 2.83 -8.57
C LEU A 73 -1.90 4.14 -9.26
N SER A 74 -0.72 4.18 -9.89
CA SER A 74 -0.25 5.32 -10.67
C SER A 74 -0.71 5.30 -12.14
N ARG A 75 -1.37 4.22 -12.60
CA ARG A 75 -1.89 4.06 -13.96
C ARG A 75 -3.22 4.81 -14.13
N MET A 76 -3.18 6.13 -13.98
CA MET A 76 -4.36 7.02 -13.99
C MET A 76 -4.85 7.31 -15.42
N ASP A 77 -5.32 6.27 -16.10
CA ASP A 77 -6.08 6.39 -17.35
C ASP A 77 -7.57 6.73 -17.07
N PRO A 78 -8.41 6.99 -18.10
CA PRO A 78 -9.82 7.32 -17.91
C PRO A 78 -10.64 6.35 -17.07
N PHE A 79 -10.28 5.08 -17.03
CA PHE A 79 -11.03 4.03 -16.36
C PHE A 79 -10.51 3.75 -14.95
N HIS A 80 -9.44 4.43 -14.53
CA HIS A 80 -8.89 4.32 -13.18
C HIS A 80 -9.96 4.60 -12.10
N PRO A 81 -9.97 3.88 -10.95
CA PRO A 81 -11.00 4.03 -9.92
C PRO A 81 -11.25 5.46 -9.45
N SER A 82 -10.19 6.26 -9.25
CA SER A 82 -10.32 7.68 -8.87
C SER A 82 -11.00 8.53 -9.94
N VAL A 83 -10.76 8.24 -11.22
CA VAL A 83 -11.38 8.98 -12.34
C VAL A 83 -12.85 8.62 -12.43
N LEU A 84 -13.20 7.33 -12.38
CA LEU A 84 -14.58 6.86 -12.42
C LEU A 84 -15.40 7.37 -11.22
N ALA A 85 -14.82 7.34 -10.02
CA ALA A 85 -15.48 7.85 -8.81
C ALA A 85 -15.79 9.35 -8.92
N GLN A 86 -14.83 10.13 -9.43
CA GLN A 86 -15.01 11.56 -9.66
C GLN A 86 -16.01 11.86 -10.78
N LYS A 87 -15.85 11.23 -11.95
CA LYS A 87 -16.66 11.47 -13.15
C LYS A 87 -18.15 11.21 -12.89
N TYR A 88 -18.44 10.15 -12.15
CA TYR A 88 -19.80 9.69 -11.90
C TYR A 88 -20.30 10.02 -10.50
N HIS A 89 -19.64 10.97 -9.82
CA HIS A 89 -20.04 11.51 -8.51
C HIS A 89 -20.42 10.41 -7.50
N ARG A 90 -19.58 9.38 -7.38
CA ARG A 90 -19.85 8.26 -6.49
C ARG A 90 -19.89 8.72 -5.03
N ASN A 91 -20.59 7.95 -4.20
CA ASN A 91 -20.69 8.19 -2.77
C ASN A 91 -19.38 7.94 -1.99
N TYR A 92 -18.32 7.50 -2.68
CA TYR A 92 -16.99 7.29 -2.10
C TYR A 92 -15.89 7.90 -2.97
N ARG A 93 -14.72 8.08 -2.35
CA ARG A 93 -13.48 8.50 -3.02
C ARG A 93 -12.36 7.51 -2.71
N PRO A 94 -11.67 6.96 -3.70
CA PRO A 94 -10.45 6.19 -3.45
C PRO A 94 -9.39 7.05 -2.75
N PHE A 95 -8.75 6.49 -1.73
CA PHE A 95 -7.54 7.02 -1.10
C PHE A 95 -6.40 6.04 -1.40
N LEU A 96 -5.54 6.42 -2.34
CA LEU A 96 -4.54 5.53 -2.91
C LEU A 96 -3.35 5.42 -1.95
N LEU A 97 -3.14 4.20 -1.43
CA LEU A 97 -2.05 3.84 -0.52
C LEU A 97 -1.13 2.85 -1.22
N GLY A 98 -0.10 3.38 -1.89
CA GLY A 98 0.83 2.54 -2.62
C GLY A 98 1.79 3.31 -3.50
N SER A 99 2.92 2.69 -3.81
CA SER A 99 3.87 3.14 -4.81
C SER A 99 4.77 1.96 -5.24
N ALA A 100 5.63 2.16 -6.23
CA ALA A 100 6.57 1.12 -6.65
C ALA A 100 7.40 0.62 -5.45
N GLY A 101 7.30 -0.68 -5.15
CA GLY A 101 8.04 -1.31 -4.04
C GLY A 101 7.32 -1.31 -2.68
N THR A 102 6.09 -0.78 -2.57
CA THR A 102 5.27 -1.00 -1.37
C THR A 102 4.65 -2.39 -1.42
N LEU A 103 4.97 -3.22 -0.43
CA LEU A 103 4.47 -4.58 -0.27
C LEU A 103 3.71 -4.74 1.06
N SER A 104 3.29 -5.95 1.42
CA SER A 104 2.40 -6.19 2.56
C SER A 104 2.97 -5.71 3.89
N LEU A 105 4.27 -5.86 4.15
CA LEU A 105 4.89 -5.40 5.40
C LEU A 105 4.82 -3.87 5.54
N THR A 106 5.07 -3.13 4.45
CA THR A 106 4.92 -1.67 4.42
C THR A 106 3.47 -1.27 4.68
N HIS A 107 2.53 -1.96 4.02
CA HIS A 107 1.10 -1.68 4.19
C HIS A 107 0.62 -2.00 5.59
N TYR A 108 1.05 -3.10 6.20
CA TYR A 108 0.72 -3.47 7.57
C TYR A 108 1.03 -2.33 8.55
N PHE A 109 2.26 -1.81 8.56
CA PHE A 109 2.61 -0.68 9.44
C PHE A 109 1.81 0.58 9.08
N SER A 110 1.53 0.82 7.79
CA SER A 110 0.76 1.96 7.34
C SER A 110 -0.72 1.91 7.75
N VAL A 111 -1.37 0.74 7.68
CA VAL A 111 -2.78 0.56 8.06
C VAL A 111 -2.96 0.41 9.57
N GLN A 112 -1.95 -0.04 10.30
CA GLN A 112 -1.99 -0.15 11.76
C GLN A 112 -2.19 1.22 12.41
N GLY A 113 -1.57 2.27 11.86
CA GLY A 113 -1.82 3.66 12.26
C GLY A 113 -3.26 4.13 12.03
N MET A 114 -4.02 3.48 11.13
CA MET A 114 -5.40 3.82 10.79
C MET A 114 -6.45 2.98 11.55
N GLY A 115 -6.03 2.06 12.44
CA GLY A 115 -6.84 0.94 12.93
C GLY A 115 -8.23 1.31 13.43
N LYS A 116 -8.33 2.32 14.31
CA LYS A 116 -9.63 2.77 14.87
C LYS A 116 -10.63 3.23 13.81
N ILE A 117 -10.15 3.74 12.68
CA ILE A 117 -10.99 4.36 11.65
C ILE A 117 -11.35 3.34 10.57
N LEU A 118 -10.52 2.30 10.39
CA LEU A 118 -10.85 1.14 9.56
C LEU A 118 -11.83 0.17 10.25
N ASN A 119 -12.16 0.41 11.52
CA ASN A 119 -13.09 -0.42 12.28
C ASN A 119 -14.48 -0.44 11.61
N HIS A 120 -14.96 -1.61 11.20
CA HIS A 120 -16.22 -1.79 10.48
C HIS A 120 -16.35 -0.99 9.16
N ARG A 121 -15.22 -0.71 8.49
CA ARG A 121 -15.18 -0.05 7.17
C ARG A 121 -14.78 -1.01 6.05
N LYS A 122 -14.75 -0.50 4.82
CA LYS A 122 -14.30 -1.23 3.64
C LYS A 122 -12.89 -0.83 3.19
N ALA A 123 -12.20 -1.75 2.54
CA ALA A 123 -10.93 -1.52 1.86
C ALA A 123 -10.86 -2.29 0.53
N VAL A 124 -10.03 -1.82 -0.39
CA VAL A 124 -9.67 -2.55 -1.62
C VAL A 124 -8.16 -2.81 -1.60
N VAL A 125 -7.76 -4.05 -1.84
CA VAL A 125 -6.34 -4.46 -1.86
C VAL A 125 -6.01 -5.13 -3.18
N ILE A 126 -5.03 -4.61 -3.91
CA ILE A 126 -4.54 -5.24 -5.13
C ILE A 126 -3.34 -6.12 -4.77
N VAL A 127 -3.43 -7.42 -5.02
CA VAL A 127 -2.43 -8.42 -4.63
C VAL A 127 -1.63 -8.83 -5.86
N SER A 128 -0.50 -8.16 -6.09
CA SER A 128 0.33 -8.41 -7.27
C SER A 128 1.21 -9.66 -7.07
N PRO A 129 1.18 -10.67 -7.98
CA PRO A 129 2.02 -11.87 -7.84
C PRO A 129 3.52 -11.58 -7.71
N GLN A 130 3.98 -10.48 -8.32
CA GLN A 130 5.39 -10.08 -8.37
C GLN A 130 5.94 -9.65 -6.99
N TRP A 131 5.08 -9.43 -6.00
CA TRP A 131 5.51 -9.20 -4.62
C TRP A 131 6.10 -10.47 -3.99
N PHE A 132 5.65 -11.64 -4.43
CA PHE A 132 5.93 -12.93 -3.80
C PHE A 132 7.19 -13.59 -4.35
N VAL A 133 8.26 -12.80 -4.54
CA VAL A 133 9.57 -13.34 -4.94
C VAL A 133 10.23 -14.09 -3.80
N LYS A 134 11.17 -14.99 -4.12
CA LYS A 134 11.86 -15.87 -3.14
C LYS A 134 12.47 -15.13 -1.95
N LYS A 135 13.02 -13.93 -2.17
CA LYS A 135 13.66 -13.11 -1.13
C LYS A 135 12.67 -12.23 -0.34
N GLY A 136 11.42 -12.12 -0.79
CA GLY A 136 10.45 -11.14 -0.27
C GLY A 136 10.82 -9.70 -0.63
N VAL A 137 10.39 -8.76 0.20
CA VAL A 137 10.65 -7.32 0.04
C VAL A 137 12.14 -7.00 -0.05
N ASP A 138 12.50 -6.11 -0.99
CA ASP A 138 13.85 -5.55 -1.07
C ASP A 138 14.12 -4.62 0.14
N PRO A 139 15.24 -4.80 0.89
CA PRO A 139 15.50 -4.00 2.08
C PRO A 139 15.62 -2.49 1.83
N ASN A 140 16.16 -2.07 0.68
CA ASN A 140 16.30 -0.65 0.33
C ASN A 140 14.93 -0.06 -0.03
N MET A 141 14.09 -0.81 -0.74
CA MET A 141 12.71 -0.42 -1.02
C MET A 141 11.90 -0.31 0.27
N PHE A 142 12.02 -1.28 1.19
CA PHE A 142 11.37 -1.17 2.49
C PHE A 142 11.86 0.05 3.27
N GLN A 143 13.19 0.29 3.32
CA GLN A 143 13.77 1.44 4.00
C GLN A 143 13.25 2.77 3.45
N TYR A 144 13.05 2.87 2.13
CA TYR A 144 12.48 4.06 1.52
C TYR A 144 11.07 4.37 2.04
N TYR A 145 10.26 3.36 2.37
CA TYR A 145 8.90 3.52 2.90
C TYR A 145 8.78 3.35 4.42
N TYR A 146 9.85 2.95 5.11
CA TYR A 146 9.85 2.79 6.55
C TYR A 146 9.45 4.10 7.27
N SER A 147 8.58 3.96 8.27
CA SER A 147 8.13 5.03 9.15
C SER A 147 8.47 4.69 10.61
N SER A 148 9.32 5.52 11.20
CA SER A 148 9.60 5.44 12.64
C SER A 148 8.35 5.73 13.47
N LEU A 149 7.44 6.58 12.96
CA LEU A 149 6.18 6.92 13.62
C LEU A 149 5.30 5.68 13.74
N GLN A 150 5.05 5.00 12.61
CA GLN A 150 4.23 3.79 12.59
C GLN A 150 4.86 2.66 13.41
N THR A 151 6.19 2.61 13.50
CA THR A 151 6.87 1.65 14.39
C THR A 151 6.64 1.96 15.86
N THR A 152 6.65 3.24 16.26
CA THR A 152 6.27 3.62 17.63
C THR A 152 4.80 3.31 17.90
N THR A 153 3.90 3.58 16.95
CA THR A 153 2.47 3.24 17.06
C THR A 153 2.26 1.72 17.18
N PHE A 154 3.02 0.91 16.44
CA PHE A 154 3.02 -0.54 16.59
C PHE A 154 3.45 -0.97 17.99
N LEU A 155 4.59 -0.48 18.49
CA LEU A 155 5.10 -0.82 19.82
C LEU A 155 4.16 -0.39 20.95
N GLU A 156 3.48 0.76 20.82
CA GLU A 156 2.46 1.23 21.77
C GLU A 156 1.24 0.29 21.86
N ASN A 157 0.91 -0.41 20.76
CA ASN A 157 -0.30 -1.20 20.61
C ASN A 157 -0.08 -2.72 20.61
N ALA A 158 1.17 -3.18 20.68
CA ALA A 158 1.52 -4.59 20.69
C ALA A 158 0.95 -5.28 21.94
N LYS A 159 0.30 -6.44 21.75
CA LYS A 159 -0.37 -7.22 22.82
C LYS A 159 0.19 -8.63 22.96
N ASN A 160 1.44 -8.84 22.53
CA ASN A 160 2.10 -10.15 22.57
C ASN A 160 1.37 -11.23 21.75
N THR A 161 0.75 -10.86 20.62
CA THR A 161 0.13 -11.82 19.71
C THR A 161 1.18 -12.45 18.79
N GLN A 162 0.82 -13.50 18.04
CA GLN A 162 1.69 -14.06 17.01
C GLN A 162 1.99 -13.01 15.90
N MET A 163 1.02 -12.17 15.56
CA MET A 163 1.18 -11.04 14.64
C MET A 163 2.27 -10.08 15.12
N ASP A 164 2.20 -9.66 16.39
CA ASP A 164 3.15 -8.71 16.96
C ASP A 164 4.56 -9.28 16.97
N ARG A 165 4.70 -10.55 17.40
CA ARG A 165 5.98 -11.26 17.40
C ARG A 165 6.57 -11.37 16.00
N TYR A 166 5.77 -11.80 15.03
CA TYR A 166 6.21 -11.92 13.64
C TYR A 166 6.59 -10.56 13.03
N ALA A 167 5.77 -9.52 13.21
CA ALA A 167 6.05 -8.17 12.73
C ALA A 167 7.36 -7.62 13.31
N ALA A 168 7.59 -7.79 14.62
CA ALA A 168 8.81 -7.36 15.27
C ALA A 168 10.05 -8.11 14.75
N GLN A 169 9.97 -9.45 14.60
CA GLN A 169 11.04 -10.27 14.01
C GLN A 169 11.35 -9.85 12.57
N ARG A 170 10.31 -9.61 11.76
CA ARG A 170 10.48 -9.16 10.38
C ARG A 170 11.13 -7.79 10.30
N LEU A 171 10.71 -6.84 11.11
CA LEU A 171 11.30 -5.51 11.12
C LEU A 171 12.77 -5.55 11.58
N LEU A 172 13.10 -6.35 12.59
CA LEU A 172 14.48 -6.56 13.06
C LEU A 172 15.38 -7.27 12.03
N SER A 173 14.81 -8.05 11.11
CA SER A 173 15.59 -8.65 10.02
C SER A 173 15.98 -7.66 8.92
N LEU A 174 15.43 -6.44 8.95
CA LEU A 174 15.71 -5.37 7.99
C LEU A 174 16.56 -4.27 8.66
N PRO A 175 17.42 -3.56 7.91
CA PRO A 175 18.24 -2.48 8.46
C PRO A 175 17.42 -1.40 9.18
N SER A 176 16.22 -1.09 8.67
CA SER A 176 15.31 -0.09 9.24
C SER A 176 14.92 -0.36 10.69
N GLY A 177 14.73 -1.63 11.07
CA GLY A 177 14.38 -2.01 12.45
C GLY A 177 15.51 -1.84 13.45
N LYS A 178 16.72 -1.55 12.98
CA LYS A 178 17.92 -1.32 13.80
C LYS A 178 18.40 0.13 13.78
N SER A 179 17.62 1.04 13.18
CA SER A 179 17.99 2.45 13.02
C SER A 179 18.04 3.25 14.33
N ASP A 180 17.33 2.77 15.37
CA ASP A 180 17.32 3.35 16.71
C ASP A 180 17.51 2.22 17.73
N LYS A 181 18.51 2.34 18.61
CA LYS A 181 18.90 1.27 19.55
C LYS A 181 17.82 0.96 20.58
N ILE A 182 17.08 1.97 21.05
CA ILE A 182 16.02 1.78 22.05
C ILE A 182 14.81 1.12 21.40
N ILE A 183 14.45 1.58 20.20
CA ILE A 183 13.38 0.95 19.40
C ILE A 183 13.74 -0.49 19.02
N ALA A 184 14.98 -0.76 18.59
CA ALA A 184 15.43 -2.11 18.28
C ALA A 184 15.37 -3.04 19.50
N ALA A 185 15.77 -2.57 20.68
CA ALA A 185 15.65 -3.32 21.93
C ALA A 185 14.19 -3.55 22.33
N ALA A 186 13.28 -2.59 22.07
CA ALA A 186 11.85 -2.75 22.31
C ALA A 186 11.24 -3.77 21.34
N LEU A 187 11.58 -3.71 20.06
CA LEU A 187 11.21 -4.70 19.05
C LEU A 187 11.70 -6.10 19.44
N GLN A 188 12.94 -6.23 19.95
CA GLN A 188 13.46 -7.52 20.37
C GLN A 188 12.63 -8.12 21.50
N ARG A 189 12.20 -7.31 22.48
CA ARG A 189 11.31 -7.79 23.55
C ARG A 189 9.96 -8.25 22.99
N VAL A 190 9.35 -7.49 22.08
CA VAL A 190 8.10 -7.92 21.43
C VAL A 190 8.31 -9.22 20.66
N ALA A 191 9.42 -9.36 19.92
CA ALA A 191 9.79 -10.59 19.20
C ALA A 191 9.96 -11.80 20.13
N ASP A 192 10.49 -11.60 21.34
CA ASP A 192 10.65 -12.61 22.40
C ASP A 192 9.35 -12.87 23.17
N GLY A 193 8.27 -12.15 22.85
CA GLY A 193 7.00 -12.22 23.55
C GLY A 193 7.00 -11.62 24.96
N LYS A 194 7.88 -10.65 25.19
CA LYS A 194 8.01 -9.90 26.45
C LYS A 194 7.42 -8.49 26.30
N PRO A 195 6.78 -7.95 27.35
CA PRO A 195 6.33 -6.56 27.33
C PRO A 195 7.53 -5.61 27.31
N LEU A 196 7.35 -4.38 26.81
CA LEU A 196 8.35 -3.32 26.92
C LEU A 196 8.69 -3.06 28.40
N SER A 197 9.95 -2.71 28.68
CA SER A 197 10.30 -2.15 30.00
C SER A 197 9.65 -0.78 30.20
N ALA A 198 9.54 -0.33 31.46
CA ALA A 198 8.99 0.99 31.77
C ALA A 198 9.72 2.12 31.02
N PHE A 199 11.05 2.07 30.95
CA PHE A 199 11.85 3.04 30.21
C PHE A 199 11.58 3.00 28.70
N GLN A 200 11.48 1.81 28.09
CA GLN A 200 11.15 1.68 26.67
C GLN A 200 9.75 2.17 26.36
N ALA A 201 8.75 1.83 27.19
CA ALA A 201 7.39 2.31 27.04
C ALA A 201 7.33 3.84 27.14
N PHE A 202 8.07 4.43 28.10
CA PHE A 202 8.21 5.87 28.23
C PHE A 202 8.84 6.50 26.98
N TYR A 203 9.98 5.97 26.52
CA TYR A 203 10.69 6.47 25.35
C TYR A 203 9.84 6.40 24.08
N VAL A 204 9.20 5.25 23.83
CA VAL A 204 8.34 5.03 22.66
C VAL A 204 7.18 6.04 22.67
N ARG A 205 6.49 6.19 23.80
CA ARG A 205 5.24 6.97 23.86
C ARG A 205 5.46 8.47 24.02
N TYR A 206 6.28 8.88 24.99
CA TYR A 206 6.34 10.27 25.44
C TYR A 206 7.54 11.03 24.88
N PHE A 207 8.54 10.34 24.34
CA PHE A 207 9.68 10.97 23.71
C PHE A 207 9.63 10.82 22.19
N LYS A 208 9.93 9.63 21.67
CA LYS A 208 10.04 9.38 20.24
C LYS A 208 8.70 9.53 19.52
N GLY A 209 7.66 8.87 20.02
CA GLY A 209 6.32 8.90 19.43
C GLY A 209 5.70 10.29 19.43
N LEU A 210 5.86 11.07 20.51
CA LEU A 210 5.32 12.43 20.59
C LEU A 210 5.99 13.37 19.58
N ILE A 211 7.33 13.37 19.50
CA ILE A 211 8.08 14.16 18.51
C ILE A 211 7.63 13.81 17.09
N LEU A 212 7.55 12.52 16.77
CA LEU A 212 7.20 12.05 15.43
C LEU A 212 5.75 12.38 15.06
N LYS A 213 4.81 12.34 16.01
CA LYS A 213 3.42 12.77 15.79
C LYS A 213 3.34 14.27 15.47
N HIS A 214 4.16 15.11 16.12
CA HIS A 214 4.22 16.54 15.81
C HIS A 214 4.92 16.81 14.47
N GLU A 215 6.00 16.09 14.15
CA GLU A 215 6.61 16.14 12.82
C GLU A 215 5.58 15.77 11.73
N ASP A 216 4.74 14.77 11.95
CA ASP A 216 3.67 14.39 11.03
C ASP A 216 2.65 15.52 10.84
N VAL A 217 2.26 16.21 11.91
CA VAL A 217 1.39 17.40 11.88
C VAL A 217 1.96 18.51 10.99
N LEU A 218 3.28 18.74 11.06
CA LEU A 218 3.92 19.83 10.34
C LEU A 218 4.25 19.46 8.88
N PHE A 219 4.77 18.26 8.65
CA PHE A 219 5.52 17.92 7.44
C PHE A 219 4.81 16.94 6.49
N SER A 220 3.82 16.16 6.94
CA SER A 220 3.13 15.17 6.08
C SER A 220 2.39 15.79 4.89
N ARG A 221 1.98 17.05 5.04
CA ARG A 221 1.32 17.88 4.01
C ARG A 221 2.29 18.46 2.97
N LEU A 222 3.59 18.42 3.22
CA LEU A 222 4.58 18.96 2.29
C LEU A 222 4.80 18.04 1.09
N PHE A 223 5.09 18.66 -0.05
CA PHE A 223 5.44 17.98 -1.31
C PHE A 223 4.37 16.98 -1.80
N ILE A 224 3.09 17.19 -1.42
CA ILE A 224 1.98 16.40 -1.96
C ILE A 224 1.77 16.80 -3.43
N LYS A 225 2.03 15.85 -4.33
CA LYS A 225 1.77 16.01 -5.75
C LYS A 225 0.28 16.22 -6.01
N ASN A 226 -0.06 17.25 -6.77
CA ASN A 226 -1.42 17.50 -7.20
C ASN A 226 -1.76 16.74 -8.50
N ASN A 227 -2.44 15.59 -8.37
CA ASN A 227 -2.94 14.82 -9.51
C ASN A 227 -4.36 15.24 -9.95
N GLN A 228 -4.99 16.22 -9.31
CA GLN A 228 -6.35 16.67 -9.66
C GLN A 228 -6.50 17.15 -11.11
N PRO A 229 -5.55 17.91 -11.69
CA PRO A 229 -5.63 18.29 -13.11
C PRO A 229 -5.60 17.08 -14.05
N LEU A 230 -4.82 16.04 -13.71
CA LEU A 230 -4.78 14.80 -14.47
C LEU A 230 -6.13 14.08 -14.40
N LEU A 231 -6.72 13.95 -13.21
CA LEU A 231 -8.05 13.33 -13.05
C LEU A 231 -9.12 14.08 -13.86
N ASN A 232 -9.12 15.42 -13.81
CA ASN A 232 -10.05 16.24 -14.60
C ASN A 232 -9.90 15.96 -16.12
N LYS A 233 -8.65 15.94 -16.61
CA LYS A 233 -8.35 15.64 -18.02
C LYS A 233 -8.83 14.25 -18.43
N GLN A 234 -8.68 13.24 -17.57
CA GLN A 234 -9.11 11.88 -17.87
C GLN A 234 -10.63 11.73 -17.80
N ALA A 235 -11.28 12.34 -16.80
CA ALA A 235 -12.74 12.34 -16.64
C ALA A 235 -13.45 13.04 -17.80
N ALA A 236 -12.84 14.07 -18.39
CA ALA A 236 -13.38 14.77 -19.56
C ALA A 236 -13.51 13.88 -20.80
N LYS A 237 -12.75 12.77 -20.88
CA LYS A 237 -12.79 11.82 -22.01
C LYS A 237 -13.94 10.82 -21.93
N LEU A 238 -14.64 10.76 -20.80
CA LEU A 238 -15.70 9.77 -20.55
C LEU A 238 -17.09 10.35 -20.84
N PRO A 239 -18.07 9.50 -21.22
CA PRO A 239 -19.46 9.92 -21.36
C PRO A 239 -20.02 10.44 -20.02
N THR A 240 -21.00 11.34 -20.10
CA THR A 240 -21.64 11.96 -18.92
C THR A 240 -22.41 10.95 -18.08
N LYS A 241 -23.11 10.00 -18.72
CA LYS A 241 -23.81 8.89 -18.06
C LYS A 241 -22.95 7.64 -18.05
N TYR A 242 -22.99 6.90 -16.94
CA TYR A 242 -22.29 5.61 -16.83
C TYR A 242 -23.01 4.56 -17.68
N ASN A 243 -22.31 4.00 -18.66
CA ASN A 243 -22.76 2.85 -19.43
C ASN A 243 -21.58 1.92 -19.65
N TYR A 244 -21.64 0.71 -19.10
CA TYR A 244 -20.50 -0.22 -19.14
C TYR A 244 -20.12 -0.61 -20.57
N ALA A 245 -21.08 -0.90 -21.44
CA ALA A 245 -20.81 -1.32 -22.81
C ALA A 245 -20.09 -0.21 -23.60
N GLN A 246 -20.56 1.04 -23.48
CA GLN A 246 -19.91 2.20 -24.08
C GLN A 246 -18.49 2.40 -23.51
N LEU A 247 -18.35 2.37 -22.19
CA LEU A 247 -17.05 2.51 -21.52
C LEU A 247 -16.07 1.42 -21.94
N TYR A 248 -16.53 0.19 -22.13
CA TYR A 248 -15.69 -0.91 -22.59
C TYR A 248 -15.20 -0.68 -24.01
N GLN A 249 -16.07 -0.25 -24.93
CA GLN A 249 -15.65 0.12 -26.29
C GLN A 249 -14.66 1.30 -26.29
N ASP A 250 -14.89 2.30 -25.44
CA ASP A 250 -13.95 3.41 -25.25
C ASP A 250 -12.60 2.93 -24.72
N ALA A 251 -12.59 1.99 -23.77
CA ALA A 251 -11.37 1.40 -23.23
C ALA A 251 -10.58 0.66 -24.31
N LEU A 252 -11.25 -0.11 -25.16
CA LEU A 252 -10.62 -0.81 -26.28
C LEU A 252 -9.99 0.16 -27.27
N ARG A 253 -10.74 1.19 -27.69
CA ARG A 253 -10.27 2.21 -28.64
C ARG A 253 -9.10 3.02 -28.07
N MET A 254 -9.18 3.47 -26.82
CA MET A 254 -8.14 4.28 -26.18
C MET A 254 -6.87 3.46 -25.87
N GLY A 255 -7.02 2.18 -25.53
CA GLY A 255 -5.90 1.25 -25.38
C GLY A 255 -5.20 0.97 -26.70
N ALA A 256 -5.97 0.69 -27.76
CA ALA A 256 -5.44 0.50 -29.12
C ALA A 256 -4.62 1.69 -29.60
N ALA A 257 -5.13 2.91 -29.38
CA ALA A 257 -4.46 4.15 -29.81
C ALA A 257 -3.15 4.45 -29.05
N GLN A 258 -2.90 3.79 -27.91
CA GLN A 258 -1.71 4.04 -27.07
C GLN A 258 -0.74 2.86 -27.04
N THR A 259 -0.93 1.85 -27.89
CA THR A 259 -0.15 0.60 -27.90
C THR A 259 0.27 0.19 -29.31
N GLN A 260 0.60 1.17 -30.15
CA GLN A 260 0.84 0.98 -31.59
C GLN A 260 2.30 0.64 -31.94
N ASN A 261 3.27 0.97 -31.09
CA ASN A 261 4.70 0.95 -31.45
C ASN A 261 5.43 -0.36 -31.09
N ASN A 262 4.71 -1.39 -30.64
CA ASN A 262 5.29 -2.64 -30.17
C ASN A 262 4.34 -3.84 -30.29
N PRO A 263 4.87 -5.07 -30.43
CA PRO A 263 4.04 -6.26 -30.66
C PRO A 263 3.33 -6.77 -29.40
N PHE A 264 3.73 -6.30 -28.21
CA PHE A 264 3.28 -6.81 -26.92
C PHE A 264 2.03 -6.10 -26.39
N ARG A 265 1.54 -5.08 -27.10
CA ARG A 265 0.47 -4.17 -26.64
C ARG A 265 0.79 -3.48 -25.32
N LEU A 266 2.07 -3.15 -25.09
CA LEU A 266 2.48 -2.30 -23.98
C LEU A 266 2.23 -0.84 -24.37
N LYS A 267 1.93 0.02 -23.40
CA LYS A 267 1.81 1.45 -23.67
C LYS A 267 3.06 2.00 -24.35
N ASP A 268 2.87 2.78 -25.41
CA ASP A 268 3.95 3.22 -26.31
C ASP A 268 5.09 3.92 -25.58
N SER A 269 4.76 4.76 -24.59
CA SER A 269 5.74 5.45 -23.77
C SER A 269 6.47 4.51 -22.80
N PHE A 270 5.78 3.52 -22.23
CA PHE A 270 6.41 2.50 -21.39
C PHE A 270 7.39 1.66 -22.22
N TYR A 271 6.96 1.18 -23.39
CA TYR A 271 7.81 0.39 -24.27
C TYR A 271 9.05 1.18 -24.68
N THR A 272 8.88 2.40 -25.19
CA THR A 272 9.98 3.26 -25.64
C THR A 272 11.01 3.51 -24.53
N ASN A 273 10.53 3.84 -23.32
CA ASN A 273 11.40 4.30 -22.24
C ASN A 273 11.99 3.17 -21.40
N ARG A 274 11.32 2.02 -21.30
CA ARG A 274 11.69 0.93 -20.37
C ARG A 274 12.07 -0.37 -21.06
N VAL A 275 11.53 -0.67 -22.23
CA VAL A 275 11.65 -2.01 -22.85
C VAL A 275 12.48 -1.99 -24.11
N LYS A 276 12.28 -1.03 -25.02
CA LYS A 276 12.85 -1.01 -26.39
C LYS A 276 14.36 -1.25 -26.43
N LYS A 277 15.12 -0.62 -25.53
CA LYS A 277 16.59 -0.73 -25.48
C LYS A 277 17.09 -2.10 -25.00
N VAL A 278 16.28 -2.83 -24.24
CA VAL A 278 16.66 -4.09 -23.59
C VAL A 278 15.84 -5.28 -24.06
N VAL A 279 14.86 -5.08 -24.94
CA VAL A 279 13.85 -6.08 -25.34
C VAL A 279 14.49 -7.40 -25.75
N LYS A 280 15.55 -7.37 -26.57
CA LYS A 280 16.26 -8.58 -27.03
C LYS A 280 16.81 -9.42 -25.86
N LYS A 281 17.27 -8.78 -24.78
CA LYS A 281 17.80 -9.45 -23.58
C LYS A 281 16.69 -10.03 -22.69
N LEU A 282 15.44 -9.62 -22.89
CA LEU A 282 14.31 -10.06 -22.06
C LEU A 282 13.65 -11.34 -22.57
N LYS A 283 13.95 -11.77 -23.81
CA LYS A 283 13.44 -13.05 -24.35
C LYS A 283 13.90 -14.20 -23.47
N GLY A 284 12.96 -14.99 -22.95
CA GLY A 284 13.25 -16.13 -22.06
C GLY A 284 13.80 -15.75 -20.67
N SER A 285 13.86 -14.46 -20.31
CA SER A 285 14.46 -14.01 -19.04
C SER A 285 13.71 -14.44 -17.77
N GLN A 286 12.48 -14.94 -17.88
CA GLN A 286 11.59 -15.24 -16.75
C GLN A 286 11.20 -16.73 -16.67
N VAL A 287 11.88 -17.62 -17.39
CA VAL A 287 11.59 -19.07 -17.41
C VAL A 287 11.69 -19.73 -16.02
N ASP A 288 12.56 -19.21 -15.16
CA ASP A 288 12.84 -19.72 -13.81
C ASP A 288 12.19 -18.89 -12.70
N PHE A 289 11.38 -17.89 -13.06
CA PHE A 289 10.68 -17.08 -12.08
C PHE A 289 9.65 -17.93 -11.33
N ASN A 290 9.53 -17.70 -10.03
CA ASN A 290 8.63 -18.44 -9.16
C ASN A 290 8.11 -17.55 -8.03
N TYR A 291 6.78 -17.38 -7.97
CA TYR A 291 6.07 -16.59 -6.98
C TYR A 291 5.34 -17.43 -5.92
N THR A 292 5.53 -18.74 -5.93
CA THR A 292 4.79 -19.67 -5.07
C THR A 292 5.45 -19.89 -3.70
N LYS A 293 6.70 -19.45 -3.54
CA LYS A 293 7.48 -19.60 -2.31
C LYS A 293 8.12 -18.28 -1.92
N SER A 294 7.61 -17.65 -0.85
CA SER A 294 8.03 -16.31 -0.45
C SER A 294 7.75 -16.02 1.02
N PRO A 295 8.62 -15.26 1.70
CA PRO A 295 8.27 -14.61 2.97
C PRO A 295 7.05 -13.69 2.87
N GLU A 296 6.77 -13.16 1.67
CA GLU A 296 5.64 -12.24 1.43
C GLU A 296 4.29 -12.86 1.77
N PHE A 297 4.13 -14.19 1.72
CA PHE A 297 2.90 -14.84 2.19
C PHE A 297 2.61 -14.62 3.68
N SER A 298 3.66 -14.57 4.50
CA SER A 298 3.52 -14.30 5.93
C SER A 298 3.51 -12.80 6.22
N ASP A 299 4.17 -11.98 5.41
CA ASP A 299 4.02 -10.52 5.48
C ASP A 299 2.59 -10.10 5.07
N PHE A 300 1.96 -10.81 4.12
CA PHE A 300 0.55 -10.64 3.75
C PHE A 300 -0.40 -11.03 4.90
N GLU A 301 -0.06 -12.07 5.66
CA GLU A 301 -0.82 -12.48 6.84
C GLU A 301 -0.87 -11.38 7.92
N LEU A 302 0.15 -10.52 8.03
CA LEU A 302 0.08 -9.35 8.92
C LEU A 302 -1.06 -8.42 8.52
N LEU A 303 -1.22 -8.18 7.22
CA LEU A 303 -2.28 -7.32 6.69
C LEU A 303 -3.66 -7.94 6.90
N LEU A 304 -3.83 -9.24 6.64
CA LEU A 304 -5.08 -9.97 6.89
C LEU A 304 -5.48 -9.91 8.37
N ASN A 305 -4.54 -10.19 9.26
CA ASN A 305 -4.83 -10.17 10.70
C ASN A 305 -5.19 -8.77 11.20
N GLN A 306 -4.55 -7.72 10.67
CA GLN A 306 -4.92 -6.35 10.98
C GLN A 306 -6.35 -6.02 10.49
N PHE A 307 -6.76 -6.46 9.30
CA PHE A 307 -8.16 -6.28 8.85
C PHE A 307 -9.14 -7.07 9.69
N ALA A 308 -8.79 -8.28 10.12
CA ALA A 308 -9.65 -9.08 10.98
C ALA A 308 -9.86 -8.44 12.35
N LYS A 309 -8.78 -7.91 12.94
CA LYS A 309 -8.81 -7.18 14.21
C LYS A 309 -9.76 -5.97 14.17
N GLU A 310 -9.76 -5.22 13.07
CA GLU A 310 -10.63 -4.05 12.88
C GLU A 310 -11.95 -4.41 12.18
N LYS A 311 -12.25 -5.70 11.95
CA LYS A 311 -13.47 -6.14 11.25
C LYS A 311 -13.69 -5.42 9.91
N THR A 312 -12.61 -5.07 9.22
CA THR A 312 -12.65 -4.41 7.92
C THR A 312 -13.11 -5.41 6.86
N ASP A 313 -14.08 -5.02 6.04
CA ASP A 313 -14.53 -5.81 4.90
C ASP A 313 -13.66 -5.46 3.68
N VAL A 314 -13.02 -6.45 3.06
CA VAL A 314 -11.94 -6.19 2.10
C VAL A 314 -12.22 -6.88 0.78
N LEU A 315 -12.20 -6.12 -0.31
CA LEU A 315 -12.16 -6.66 -1.67
C LEU A 315 -10.71 -6.82 -2.12
N PHE A 316 -10.29 -8.07 -2.35
CA PHE A 316 -8.99 -8.39 -2.93
C PHE A 316 -9.08 -8.46 -4.45
N VAL A 317 -8.15 -7.84 -5.16
CA VAL A 317 -8.04 -7.89 -6.62
C VAL A 317 -6.73 -8.58 -6.97
N ILE A 318 -6.78 -9.66 -7.74
CA ILE A 318 -5.58 -10.38 -8.21
C ILE A 318 -5.43 -10.10 -9.70
N PRO A 319 -4.49 -9.22 -10.13
CA PRO A 319 -4.32 -8.89 -11.53
C PRO A 319 -3.59 -10.01 -12.30
N PRO A 320 -3.82 -10.13 -13.63
CA PRO A 320 -3.04 -11.01 -14.48
C PRO A 320 -1.67 -10.38 -14.81
N VAL A 321 -0.87 -11.11 -15.59
CA VAL A 321 0.27 -10.57 -16.33
C VAL A 321 -0.10 -10.53 -17.81
N ASN A 322 0.39 -9.54 -18.56
CA ASN A 322 0.13 -9.44 -20.00
C ASN A 322 0.61 -10.73 -20.71
N LYS A 323 -0.32 -11.44 -21.37
CA LYS A 323 -0.07 -12.76 -21.96
C LYS A 323 1.04 -12.74 -23.02
N ARG A 324 1.05 -11.73 -23.90
CA ARG A 324 2.06 -11.57 -24.95
C ARG A 324 3.45 -11.34 -24.34
N TRP A 325 3.49 -10.61 -23.24
CA TRP A 325 4.74 -10.38 -22.50
C TRP A 325 5.23 -11.67 -21.85
N MET A 326 4.36 -12.43 -21.20
CA MET A 326 4.70 -13.72 -20.59
C MET A 326 5.27 -14.71 -21.61
N GLU A 327 4.64 -14.81 -22.78
CA GLU A 327 5.10 -15.69 -23.86
C GLU A 327 6.51 -15.30 -24.33
N TYR A 328 6.80 -14.00 -24.43
CA TYR A 328 8.11 -13.50 -24.82
C TYR A 328 9.18 -13.76 -23.76
N THR A 329 8.88 -13.49 -22.49
CA THR A 329 9.84 -13.66 -21.38
C THR A 329 9.93 -15.09 -20.88
N GLY A 330 9.00 -15.97 -21.25
CA GLY A 330 8.92 -17.34 -20.76
C GLY A 330 8.29 -17.50 -19.38
N LEU A 331 7.60 -16.48 -18.84
CA LEU A 331 6.91 -16.58 -17.56
C LEU A 331 5.77 -17.61 -17.64
N LYS A 332 5.81 -18.61 -16.77
CA LYS A 332 4.89 -19.76 -16.83
C LYS A 332 3.52 -19.40 -16.25
N GLN A 333 2.46 -19.50 -17.08
CA GLN A 333 1.07 -19.36 -16.61
C GLN A 333 0.73 -20.38 -15.51
N SER A 334 1.23 -21.61 -15.61
CA SER A 334 1.02 -22.64 -14.58
C SER A 334 1.59 -22.24 -13.22
N MET A 335 2.69 -21.47 -13.19
CA MET A 335 3.25 -20.92 -11.95
C MET A 335 2.34 -19.84 -11.36
N LEU A 336 1.79 -18.94 -12.19
CA LEU A 336 0.79 -17.96 -11.74
C LEU A 336 -0.47 -18.63 -11.21
N ASN A 337 -1.03 -19.62 -11.92
CA ASN A 337 -2.21 -20.35 -11.46
C ASN A 337 -1.96 -21.05 -10.10
N ASN A 338 -0.73 -21.53 -9.87
CA ASN A 338 -0.33 -22.09 -8.59
C ASN A 338 -0.20 -21.00 -7.51
N PHE A 339 0.31 -19.81 -7.84
CA PHE A 339 0.28 -18.66 -6.95
C PHE A 339 -1.16 -18.29 -6.57
N ASP A 340 -2.06 -18.16 -7.55
CA ASP A 340 -3.47 -17.79 -7.36
C ASP A 340 -4.19 -18.79 -6.45
N ARG A 341 -3.99 -20.10 -6.68
CA ARG A 341 -4.50 -21.15 -5.79
C ARG A 341 -4.03 -20.96 -4.35
N LYS A 342 -2.74 -20.67 -4.15
CA LYS A 342 -2.16 -20.54 -2.82
C LYS A 342 -2.67 -19.29 -2.09
N ILE A 343 -2.69 -18.14 -2.77
CA ILE A 343 -3.12 -16.87 -2.16
C ILE A 343 -4.62 -16.87 -1.87
N THR A 344 -5.44 -17.41 -2.79
CA THR A 344 -6.89 -17.50 -2.58
C THR A 344 -7.26 -18.50 -1.50
N TYR A 345 -6.49 -19.58 -1.32
CA TYR A 345 -6.66 -20.45 -0.16
C TYR A 345 -6.38 -19.73 1.16
N GLN A 346 -5.27 -18.99 1.27
CA GLN A 346 -4.97 -18.22 2.49
C GLN A 346 -6.07 -17.21 2.82
N LEU A 347 -6.66 -16.59 1.80
CA LEU A 347 -7.81 -15.69 1.96
C LEU A 347 -9.08 -16.44 2.41
N ARG A 348 -9.55 -17.40 1.60
CA ARG A 348 -10.84 -18.08 1.80
C ARG A 348 -10.88 -18.93 3.06
N SER A 349 -9.80 -19.64 3.38
CA SER A 349 -9.71 -20.46 4.60
C SER A 349 -9.83 -19.64 5.88
N GLN A 350 -9.64 -18.32 5.81
CA GLN A 350 -9.75 -17.38 6.92
C GLN A 350 -10.99 -16.48 6.83
N GLY A 351 -11.89 -16.72 5.87
CA GLY A 351 -13.16 -16.00 5.71
C GLY A 351 -13.11 -14.78 4.79
N PHE A 352 -11.98 -14.48 4.15
CA PHE A 352 -11.88 -13.40 3.15
C PHE A 352 -12.37 -13.88 1.79
N ASN A 353 -13.67 -13.73 1.55
CA ASN A 353 -14.35 -14.29 0.36
C ASN A 353 -14.56 -13.28 -0.78
N ASN A 354 -14.39 -11.98 -0.53
CA ASN A 354 -14.53 -10.93 -1.53
C ASN A 354 -13.25 -10.86 -2.38
N ILE A 355 -13.18 -11.69 -3.43
CA ILE A 355 -12.01 -11.80 -4.30
C ILE A 355 -12.42 -11.59 -5.76
N ALA A 356 -11.88 -10.56 -6.39
CA ALA A 356 -11.86 -10.36 -7.83
C ALA A 356 -10.58 -11.00 -8.40
N ASP A 357 -10.65 -12.29 -8.70
CA ASP A 357 -9.56 -13.01 -9.37
C ASP A 357 -9.62 -12.73 -10.87
N LEU A 358 -8.65 -11.95 -11.36
CA LEU A 358 -8.52 -11.56 -12.77
C LEU A 358 -7.28 -12.22 -13.39
N SER A 359 -6.65 -13.18 -12.72
CA SER A 359 -5.37 -13.79 -13.10
C SER A 359 -5.35 -14.42 -14.50
N GLN A 360 -6.52 -14.83 -15.01
CA GLN A 360 -6.69 -15.44 -16.33
C GLN A 360 -6.99 -14.43 -17.46
N ASP A 361 -7.19 -13.15 -17.12
CA ASP A 361 -7.60 -12.13 -18.09
C ASP A 361 -6.41 -11.50 -18.85
N GLY A 362 -5.19 -12.02 -18.70
CA GLY A 362 -3.98 -11.45 -19.29
C GLY A 362 -3.94 -11.38 -20.82
N ASN A 363 -4.80 -12.14 -21.52
CA ASN A 363 -4.94 -12.12 -22.97
C ASN A 363 -6.07 -11.17 -23.46
N GLN A 364 -6.86 -10.63 -22.53
CA GLN A 364 -7.96 -9.74 -22.89
C GLN A 364 -7.42 -8.44 -23.53
N PRO A 365 -8.03 -7.94 -24.61
CA PRO A 365 -7.55 -6.74 -25.28
C PRO A 365 -7.47 -5.54 -24.34
N TYR A 366 -6.29 -4.92 -24.26
CA TYR A 366 -6.02 -3.69 -23.50
C TYR A 366 -6.39 -3.77 -22.01
N PHE A 367 -6.33 -4.98 -21.45
CA PHE A 367 -6.55 -5.22 -20.02
C PHE A 367 -5.40 -4.71 -19.15
N MET A 368 -4.18 -4.77 -19.69
CA MET A 368 -2.96 -4.32 -19.04
C MET A 368 -2.44 -3.06 -19.72
N GLU A 369 -2.03 -2.04 -18.94
CA GLU A 369 -1.33 -0.86 -19.48
C GLU A 369 0.08 -1.24 -19.95
N ASP A 370 0.73 -2.12 -19.19
CA ASP A 370 2.09 -2.57 -19.44
C ASP A 370 2.23 -4.08 -19.15
N THR A 371 3.41 -4.50 -18.71
CA THR A 371 3.74 -5.89 -18.44
C THR A 371 2.93 -6.49 -17.29
N ILE A 372 2.62 -5.69 -16.27
CA ILE A 372 2.09 -6.17 -14.98
C ILE A 372 1.01 -5.28 -14.36
N HIS A 373 0.85 -4.04 -14.83
CA HIS A 373 -0.17 -3.14 -14.28
C HIS A 373 -1.44 -3.14 -15.11
N LEU A 374 -2.58 -3.17 -14.41
CA LEU A 374 -3.91 -2.96 -14.99
C LEU A 374 -3.96 -1.63 -15.75
N GLY A 375 -4.69 -1.61 -16.85
CA GLY A 375 -4.98 -0.42 -17.63
C GLY A 375 -6.38 -0.52 -18.24
N TRP A 376 -6.89 0.58 -18.77
CA TRP A 376 -8.12 0.67 -19.57
C TRP A 376 -9.20 -0.38 -19.23
N ALA A 377 -9.28 -1.47 -20.00
CA ALA A 377 -10.30 -2.50 -19.86
C ALA A 377 -10.16 -3.29 -18.54
N GLY A 378 -8.94 -3.47 -18.03
CA GLY A 378 -8.68 -4.10 -16.74
C GLY A 378 -9.17 -3.26 -15.57
N TRP A 379 -8.97 -1.93 -15.60
CA TRP A 379 -9.55 -1.07 -14.57
C TRP A 379 -11.08 -1.04 -14.62
N LEU A 380 -11.66 -1.03 -15.83
CA LEU A 380 -13.10 -1.13 -15.97
C LEU A 380 -13.63 -2.50 -15.49
N LYS A 381 -12.85 -3.57 -15.65
CA LYS A 381 -13.18 -4.89 -15.09
C LYS A 381 -13.16 -4.86 -13.56
N VAL A 382 -12.14 -4.27 -12.96
CA VAL A 382 -12.07 -4.03 -11.49
C VAL A 382 -13.28 -3.23 -11.00
N ASP A 383 -13.70 -2.23 -11.78
CA ASP A 383 -14.88 -1.41 -11.45
C ASP A 383 -16.17 -2.24 -11.30
N GLN A 384 -16.33 -3.33 -12.06
CA GLN A 384 -17.49 -4.21 -11.93
C GLN A 384 -17.58 -4.88 -10.55
N TYR A 385 -16.46 -5.06 -9.85
CA TYR A 385 -16.42 -5.61 -8.49
C TYR A 385 -16.45 -4.48 -7.44
N VAL A 386 -15.63 -3.46 -7.64
CA VAL A 386 -15.48 -2.34 -6.69
C VAL A 386 -16.77 -1.54 -6.54
N ARG A 387 -17.46 -1.23 -7.65
CA ARG A 387 -18.67 -0.38 -7.62
C ARG A 387 -19.80 -0.99 -6.79
N PRO A 388 -20.22 -2.26 -6.99
CA PRO A 388 -21.23 -2.86 -6.13
C PRO A 388 -20.71 -3.07 -4.69
N PHE A 389 -19.45 -3.45 -4.52
CA PHE A 389 -18.85 -3.64 -3.19
C PHE A 389 -18.88 -2.36 -2.34
N LEU A 390 -18.57 -1.20 -2.93
CA LEU A 390 -18.55 0.11 -2.25
C LEU A 390 -19.87 0.88 -2.35
N LYS A 391 -20.97 0.24 -2.76
CA LYS A 391 -22.30 0.88 -2.73
C LYS A 391 -22.68 1.29 -1.31
N ASP A 392 -22.35 0.44 -0.33
CA ASP A 392 -22.37 0.75 1.11
C ASP A 392 -20.93 0.80 1.61
N LEU A 393 -20.57 1.81 2.41
CA LEU A 393 -19.21 2.00 2.94
C LEU A 393 -18.99 1.33 4.30
N HIS A 394 -20.05 0.85 4.93
CA HIS A 394 -19.96 0.04 6.13
C HIS A 394 -19.59 -1.39 5.76
N ALA A 395 -18.78 -2.02 6.59
CA ALA A 395 -18.45 -3.43 6.46
C ALA A 395 -19.72 -4.28 6.51
N GLY A 396 -19.81 -5.28 5.63
CA GLY A 396 -20.78 -6.36 5.82
C GLY A 396 -20.46 -7.20 7.07
N LYS A 397 -21.24 -8.26 7.30
CA LYS A 397 -20.94 -9.23 8.37
C LYS A 397 -19.64 -9.96 8.03
N THR A 398 -18.56 -9.60 8.71
CA THR A 398 -17.27 -10.30 8.63
C THR A 398 -17.18 -11.37 9.71
N ASN A 399 -16.70 -12.56 9.35
CA ASN A 399 -16.45 -13.66 10.27
C ASN A 399 -15.09 -14.28 9.94
N TYR A 400 -14.02 -13.58 10.30
CA TYR A 400 -12.67 -13.98 9.98
C TYR A 400 -12.10 -14.92 11.05
N HIS A 401 -11.41 -15.96 10.60
CA HIS A 401 -10.76 -16.97 11.45
C HIS A 401 -9.27 -16.97 11.14
N ILE A 402 -8.53 -16.10 11.80
CA ILE A 402 -7.08 -15.97 11.57
C ILE A 402 -6.34 -17.21 12.04
N ASN A 403 -5.46 -17.74 11.20
CA ASN A 403 -4.67 -18.93 11.45
C ASN A 403 -3.16 -18.63 11.47
N ASN A 404 -2.57 -18.75 12.65
CA ASN A 404 -1.14 -18.51 12.87
C ASN A 404 -0.21 -19.39 12.02
N TYR A 405 -0.69 -20.50 11.45
CA TYR A 405 0.04 -21.32 10.49
C TYR A 405 0.59 -20.49 9.32
N PHE A 406 -0.13 -19.46 8.88
CA PHE A 406 0.27 -18.61 7.77
C PHE A 406 1.49 -17.72 8.06
N TYR A 407 1.92 -17.57 9.32
CA TYR A 407 3.20 -16.94 9.68
C TYR A 407 4.41 -17.86 9.59
N THR A 408 4.22 -19.16 9.35
CA THR A 408 5.30 -20.15 9.40
C THR A 408 6.10 -20.22 8.10
N LYS A 409 7.39 -20.57 8.22
CA LYS A 409 8.21 -20.94 7.05
C LYS A 409 7.60 -22.11 6.26
N ALA A 410 6.89 -23.02 6.94
CA ALA A 410 6.21 -24.13 6.28
C ALA A 410 5.16 -23.62 5.28
N TRP A 411 4.33 -22.64 5.66
CA TRP A 411 3.41 -22.00 4.70
C TRP A 411 4.16 -21.25 3.59
N GLN A 412 5.16 -20.45 3.94
CA GLN A 412 5.97 -19.70 2.96
C GLN A 412 6.54 -20.63 1.88
N GLN A 413 6.97 -21.84 2.25
CA GLN A 413 7.58 -22.82 1.33
C GLN A 413 6.62 -23.89 0.80
N ARG A 414 5.35 -23.91 1.26
CA ARG A 414 4.37 -24.94 0.90
C ARG A 414 4.14 -24.99 -0.61
N ASN A 415 4.12 -26.20 -1.15
CA ASN A 415 3.77 -26.46 -2.54
C ASN A 415 2.28 -26.16 -2.78
N PRO A 416 1.91 -25.22 -3.66
CA PRO A 416 0.52 -24.87 -3.94
C PRO A 416 -0.36 -26.03 -4.40
N VAL A 417 0.21 -27.05 -5.03
CA VAL A 417 -0.56 -28.21 -5.54
C VAL A 417 -1.14 -29.04 -4.38
N THR A 418 -0.56 -28.93 -3.18
CA THR A 418 -0.99 -29.65 -1.96
C THR A 418 -1.99 -28.87 -1.11
N VAL A 419 -2.38 -27.68 -1.57
CA VAL A 419 -3.36 -26.83 -0.90
C VAL A 419 -4.74 -27.30 -1.36
N LYS A 420 -5.55 -27.80 -0.41
CA LYS A 420 -6.89 -28.36 -0.66
C LYS A 420 -7.95 -27.37 -0.24
#